data_AF-A0A8X8GD38-F1
#
_entry.id   AF-A0A8X8GD38-F1
#
_cell.length_a   1.000
_cell.length_b   1.000
_cell.length_c   1.000
_cell.angle_alpha   90.00
_cell.angle_beta   90.00
_cell.angle_gamma   90.00
#
_symmetry.space_group_name_H-M   'P 1'
#
loop_
_entity.id
_entity.type
_entity.pdbx_description
1 polymer ?
#
loop_
_entity_poly.entity_id
_entity_poly.type
_entity_poly.pdbx_seq_one_letter_code
_entity_poly.pdbx_strand_id
1 'polypeptide(L)' 'MNNEELLEALESVANFMRGMGLDPRIPYDTKEALKERASNIDDLVGKYLENDNA' A
#
# COMPACT_ATOMS: atom_id res chain seq x y z
N MET A 1 18.98 1.97 5.27
CA MET A 1 17.79 1.20 4.90
C MET A 1 18.18 0.26 3.79
N ASN A 2 18.05 -1.04 4.01
CA ASN A 2 18.14 -2.00 2.91
C ASN A 2 16.84 -1.92 2.07
N ASN A 3 16.83 -2.49 0.86
CA ASN A 3 15.64 -2.49 0.01
C ASN A 3 14.44 -3.18 0.69
N GLU A 4 14.70 -4.22 1.48
CA GLU A 4 13.69 -4.98 2.22
C GLU A 4 12.92 -4.12 3.25
N GLU A 5 13.63 -3.38 4.10
CA GLU A 5 13.05 -2.42 5.06
C GLU A 5 12.23 -1.33 4.36
N LEU A 6 12.62 -0.93 3.15
CA LEU A 6 11.86 0.03 2.36
C LEU A 6 10.54 -0.58 1.83
N LEU A 7 10.60 -1.82 1.33
CA LEU A 7 9.41 -2.52 0.84
C LEU A 7 8.44 -2.84 1.98
N GLU A 8 8.94 -3.29 3.13
CA GLU A 8 8.13 -3.50 4.35
C GLU A 8 7.45 -2.19 4.80
N ALA A 9 8.17 -1.07 4.75
CA ALA A 9 7.59 0.23 5.08
C ALA A 9 6.47 0.63 4.11
N LEU A 10 6.62 0.34 2.82
CA LEU A 10 5.58 0.60 1.81
C LEU A 10 4.35 -0.28 2.03
N GLU A 11 4.54 -1.57 2.30
CA GLU A 11 3.45 -2.50 2.63
C GLU A 11 2.70 -2.05 3.90
N SER A 12 3.44 -1.61 4.92
CA SER A 12 2.86 -1.05 6.15
C SER A 12 1.97 0.18 5.86
N VAL A 13 2.41 1.08 4.98
CA VAL A 13 1.61 2.24 4.55
C VAL A 13 0.34 1.81 3.79
N ALA A 14 0.45 0.84 2.87
CA ALA A 14 -0.71 0.33 2.15
C ALA A 14 -1.74 -0.31 3.10
N ASN A 15 -1.27 -1.08 4.08
CA ASN A 15 -2.10 -1.69 5.12
C ASN A 15 -2.75 -0.63 6.03
N PHE A 16 -2.03 0.43 6.39
CA PHE A 16 -2.59 1.55 7.13
C PHE A 16 -3.73 2.23 6.36
N MET A 17 -3.55 2.49 5.06
CA MET A 17 -4.61 3.07 4.21
C MET A 17 -5.85 2.17 4.14
N ARG A 18 -5.68 0.84 4.03
CA ARG A 18 -6.79 -0.13 4.12
C ARG A 18 -7.47 -0.07 5.48
N GLY A 19 -6.70 0.00 6.56
CA GLY A 19 -7.20 0.14 7.93
C GLY A 19 -8.04 1.40 8.12
N MET A 20 -7.59 2.54 7.59
CA MET A 20 -8.40 3.77 7.58
C MET A 20 -9.71 3.59 6.82
N GLY A 21 -9.69 2.91 5.67
CA GLY A 21 -10.87 2.63 4.86
C GLY A 21 -11.98 1.84 5.59
N LEU A 22 -11.65 1.14 6.68
CA LEU A 22 -12.60 0.42 7.52
C LEU A 22 -13.37 1.34 8.49
N ASP A 23 -12.93 2.58 8.71
CA ASP A 23 -13.61 3.52 9.58
C ASP A 23 -14.96 3.93 8.96
N PRO A 24 -16.11 3.70 9.64
CA PRO A 24 -17.43 4.07 9.12
C PRO A 24 -17.62 5.58 8.96
N ARG A 25 -16.80 6.41 9.61
CA ARG A 25 -16.88 7.89 9.55
C ARG A 25 -16.24 8.47 8.28
N ILE A 26 -15.42 7.70 7.57
CA ILE A 26 -14.78 8.17 6.34
C ILE A 26 -15.78 8.12 5.17
N PRO A 27 -15.92 9.19 4.38
CA PRO A 27 -16.78 9.21 3.20
C PRO A 27 -16.41 8.13 2.17
N TYR A 28 -17.40 7.64 1.43
CA TYR A 28 -17.22 6.58 0.44
C TYR A 28 -16.11 6.91 -0.57
N ASP A 29 -16.15 8.10 -1.18
CA ASP A 29 -15.16 8.52 -2.17
C ASP A 29 -13.72 8.53 -1.61
N THR A 30 -13.57 8.89 -0.33
CA THR A 30 -12.27 8.83 0.35
C THR A 30 -11.81 7.39 0.58
N LYS A 31 -12.73 6.45 0.86
CA LYS A 31 -12.40 5.02 0.97
C LYS A 31 -11.93 4.44 -0.35
N GLU A 32 -12.59 4.79 -1.45
CA GLU A 32 -12.17 4.36 -2.79
C GLU A 32 -10.80 4.93 -3.14
N ALA A 33 -10.53 6.21 -2.85
CA ALA A 33 -9.21 6.81 -3.06
C ALA A 33 -8.10 6.15 -2.21
N LEU A 34 -8.38 5.83 -0.94
CA LEU A 34 -7.46 5.09 -0.07
C LEU A 34 -7.17 3.69 -0.62
N LYS A 35 -8.20 2.99 -1.10
CA LYS A 35 -8.09 1.66 -1.70
C LYS A 35 -7.28 1.68 -2.99
N GLU A 36 -7.56 2.62 -3.89
CA GLU A 36 -6.80 2.81 -5.12
C GLU A 36 -5.32 3.09 -4.80
N ARG A 37 -5.06 3.97 -3.82
CA ARG A 37 -3.68 4.30 -3.45
C ARG A 37 -2.94 3.11 -2.84
N ALA A 38 -3.60 2.32 -1.99
CA ALA A 38 -3.01 1.10 -1.43
C ALA A 38 -2.69 0.08 -2.53
N SER A 39 -3.58 -0.10 -3.51
CA SER A 39 -3.35 -0.98 -4.67
C SER A 39 -2.13 -0.55 -5.50
N ASN A 40 -2.00 0.76 -5.76
CA ASN A 40 -0.86 1.30 -6.49
C ASN A 40 0.48 1.06 -5.76
N ILE A 41 0.46 1.02 -4.42
CA ILE A 41 1.64 0.70 -3.61
C ILE A 41 1.96 -0.79 -3.72
N ASP A 42 0.96 -1.68 -3.64
CA ASP A 42 1.18 -3.13 -3.82
C ASP A 42 1.81 -3.42 -5.19
N ASP A 43 1.28 -2.82 -6.26
CA ASP A 43 1.79 -2.99 -7.63
C ASP A 43 3.24 -2.52 -7.75
N LEU A 44 3.60 -1.45 -7.04
CA LEU A 44 4.97 -0.95 -7.00
C LEU A 44 5.89 -1.93 -6.27
N VAL A 45 5.50 -2.38 -5.08
CA VAL A 45 6.25 -3.36 -4.28
C VAL A 45 6.44 -4.65 -5.07
N GLY A 46 5.40 -5.16 -5.70
CA GLY A 46 5.45 -6.36 -6.55
C GLY A 46 6.47 -6.24 -7.68
N LYS A 47 6.49 -5.11 -8.41
CA LYS A 47 7.49 -4.87 -9.47
C LYS A 47 8.92 -4.84 -8.94
N TYR A 48 9.16 -4.28 -7.76
CA TYR A 48 10.49 -4.24 -7.17
C TYR A 48 10.94 -5.63 -6.70
N LEU A 49 10.04 -6.41 -6.11
CA LEU A 49 10.33 -7.80 -5.71
C LEU A 49 10.57 -8.71 -6.92
N GLU A 50 9.83 -8.54 -8.01
CA GLU A 50 10.08 -9.28 -9.27
C GLU A 50 11.44 -8.94 -9.88
N ASN A 51 11.85 -7.67 -9.84
CA ASN A 51 13.13 -7.22 -10.36
C ASN A 51 14.34 -7.63 -9.48
N ASP A 52 14.18 -7.71 -8.15
CA ASP A 52 15.25 -8.20 -7.25
C ASP A 52 15.46 -9.73 -7.38
N ASN A 53 14.47 -10.46 -7.92
CA ASN A 53 14.53 -11.92 -8.13
C ASN A 53 14.93 -12.34 -9.57
N ALA A 54 15.28 -11.38 -10.44
CA ALA A 54 15.67 -11.58 -11.84
C ALA A 54 17.19 -11.48 -12.05
#